data_AF-A0A819S2X1-F1
#
_entry.id   AF-A0A819S2X1-F1
#
_cell.length_a   1.000
_cell.length_b   1.000
_cell.length_c   1.000
_cell.angle_alpha   90.00
_cell.angle_beta   90.00
_cell.angle_gamma   90.00
#
_symmetry.space_group_name_H-M   'P 1'
#
loop_
_entity.id
_entity.type
_entity.pdbx_description
1 polymer ?
#
loop_
_entity_poly.entity_id
_entity_poly.type
_entity_poly.pdbx_seq_one_letter_code
_entity_poly.pdbx_strand_id
1 'polypeptide(L)' 'MFKPVRENYALGWQIERLKHRRLKQQHTGEIFGFQSCLARFPKDNACIIILSNLEQTSIHDIIDSLTDILFEEK' A
#
# COMPACT_ATOMS: atom_id res chain seq x y z
N MET A 1 -14.70 5.92 -5.54
CA MET A 1 -13.93 4.76 -5.03
C MET A 1 -12.92 5.14 -3.96
N PHE A 2 -11.99 6.07 -4.21
CA PHE A 2 -10.86 6.37 -3.31
C PHE A 2 -11.07 7.52 -2.31
N LYS A 3 -12.30 8.00 -2.13
CA LYS A 3 -12.61 9.03 -1.13
C LYS A 3 -12.84 8.32 0.22
N PRO A 4 -12.02 8.57 1.25
CA PRO A 4 -12.21 7.93 2.54
C PRO A 4 -13.46 8.47 3.23
N VAL A 5 -14.12 7.62 4.02
CA VAL A 5 -15.31 7.98 4.82
C VAL A 5 -14.97 7.95 6.31
N ARG A 6 -14.35 6.87 6.77
CA ARG A 6 -13.96 6.67 8.17
C ARG A 6 -12.58 6.04 8.22
N GLU A 7 -11.74 6.49 9.17
CA GLU A 7 -10.42 5.88 9.45
C GLU A 7 -9.59 5.62 8.19
N ASN A 8 -9.59 6.59 7.27
CA ASN A 8 -8.87 6.50 6.00
C ASN A 8 -9.31 5.35 5.07
N TYR A 9 -10.45 4.71 5.31
CA TYR A 9 -10.98 3.64 4.47
C TYR A 9 -12.05 4.15 3.50
N ALA A 10 -11.97 3.71 2.25
CA ALA A 10 -12.86 4.04 1.15
C ALA A 10 -13.58 2.77 0.64
N LEU A 11 -14.00 2.71 -0.63
CA LEU A 11 -14.72 1.54 -1.17
C LEU A 11 -13.75 0.38 -1.45
N GLY A 12 -13.29 -0.31 -0.41
CA GLY A 12 -12.32 -1.41 -0.51
C GLY A 12 -10.88 -0.93 -0.68
N TRP A 13 -10.55 0.24 -0.12
CA TRP A 13 -9.21 0.84 -0.21
C TRP A 13 -8.87 1.58 1.07
N GLN A 14 -7.67 1.37 1.58
CA GLN A 14 -7.06 2.23 2.58
C GLN A 14 -6.33 3.38 1.88
N ILE A 15 -6.57 4.60 2.36
CA ILE A 15 -6.11 5.85 1.76
C ILE A 15 -5.18 6.55 2.74
N GLU A 16 -3.89 6.41 2.54
CA GLU A 16 -2.88 6.98 3.43
C GLU A 16 -2.27 8.24 2.82
N ARG A 17 -2.00 9.25 3.67
CA ARG A 17 -1.27 10.45 3.30
C ARG A 17 0.17 10.34 3.80
N LEU A 18 1.11 10.27 2.88
CA LEU A 18 2.54 10.17 3.15
C LEU A 18 3.22 11.54 3.15
N LYS A 19 4.56 11.53 3.22
CA LYS A 19 5.42 12.70 3.01
C LYS A 19 5.04 13.42 1.70
N HIS A 20 5.32 14.72 1.65
CA HIS A 20 4.99 15.59 0.52
C HIS A 20 3.50 15.58 0.10
N ARG A 21 2.60 15.22 1.03
CA ARG A 21 1.14 15.10 0.82
C ARG A 21 0.76 14.06 -0.24
N ARG A 22 1.64 13.12 -0.55
CA ARG A 22 1.38 12.02 -1.48
C ARG A 22 0.26 11.13 -0.94
N LEU A 23 -0.60 10.63 -1.83
CA LEU A 23 -1.69 9.76 -1.45
C LEU A 23 -1.38 8.34 -1.92
N LYS A 24 -1.19 7.42 -0.95
CA LYS A 24 -1.07 5.98 -1.16
C LYS A 24 -2.47 5.38 -1.08
N GLN A 25 -2.88 4.68 -2.12
CA GLN A 25 -4.15 3.95 -2.14
C GLN A 25 -3.79 2.47 -2.13
N GLN A 26 -4.16 1.75 -1.08
CA GLN A 26 -3.72 0.37 -0.90
C GLN A 26 -4.82 -0.57 -0.44
N HIS A 27 -4.60 -1.86 -0.66
CA HIS A 27 -5.37 -2.93 -0.06
C HIS A 27 -4.45 -4.13 0.19
N THR A 28 -4.56 -4.74 1.36
CA THR A 28 -3.87 -5.98 1.72
C THR A 28 -4.79 -7.17 1.49
N GLY A 29 -4.22 -8.33 1.21
CA GLY A 29 -4.95 -9.58 1.10
C GLY A 29 -4.23 -10.67 1.85
N GLU A 30 -4.96 -11.47 2.60
CA GLU A 30 -4.44 -12.55 3.42
C GLU A 30 -5.36 -13.77 3.28
N ILE A 31 -4.76 -14.91 2.96
CA ILE A 31 -5.37 -16.24 2.97
C ILE A 31 -4.32 -17.24 3.47
N PHE A 32 -4.72 -18.47 3.80
CA PHE A 32 -3.81 -19.48 4.33
C PHE A 32 -2.57 -19.67 3.45
N GLY A 33 -1.39 -19.41 4.03
CA GLY A 33 -0.10 -19.53 3.33
C GLY A 33 0.25 -18.38 2.40
N PHE A 34 -0.58 -17.34 2.25
CA PHE A 34 -0.31 -16.23 1.33
C PHE A 34 -0.66 -14.86 1.91
N GLN A 35 0.21 -13.89 1.59
CA GLN A 35 -0.06 -12.48 1.82
C GLN A 35 0.19 -11.69 0.53
N SER A 36 -0.60 -10.63 0.36
CA SER A 36 -0.53 -9.76 -0.80
C SER A 36 -0.80 -8.31 -0.42
N CYS A 37 -0.23 -7.40 -1.19
CA CYS A 37 -0.53 -5.99 -1.07
C CYS A 37 -0.45 -5.33 -2.44
N LEU A 38 -1.44 -4.49 -2.74
CA LEU A 38 -1.41 -3.60 -3.89
C LEU A 38 -1.45 -2.19 -3.34
N ALA A 39 -0.43 -1.39 -3.65
CA ALA A 39 -0.42 0.04 -3.42
C ALA A 39 -0.22 0.79 -4.73
N ARG A 40 -0.97 1.88 -4.91
CA ARG A 40 -0.85 2.76 -6.07
C ARG A 40 -0.74 4.22 -5.65
N PHE A 41 0.00 4.96 -6.47
CA PHE A 41 0.28 6.39 -6.32
C PHE A 41 -0.14 7.10 -7.62
N PRO A 42 -1.43 7.43 -7.79
CA PRO A 42 -1.95 7.83 -9.10
C PRO A 42 -1.36 9.13 -9.64
N LYS A 43 -0.95 10.04 -8.75
CA LYS A 43 -0.31 11.30 -9.14
C LYS A 43 1.10 11.10 -9.70
N ASP A 44 1.77 10.04 -9.25
CA ASP A 44 3.15 9.71 -9.58
C ASP A 44 3.22 8.62 -10.68
N ASN A 45 2.08 8.15 -11.19
CA ASN A 45 1.97 7.04 -12.14
C ASN A 45 2.76 5.79 -11.70
N ALA A 46 2.75 5.50 -10.39
CA ALA A 46 3.51 4.40 -9.81
C ALA A 46 2.60 3.40 -9.08
N CYS A 47 3.04 2.14 -9.04
CA CYS A 47 2.33 1.05 -8.39
C CYS A 47 3.33 0.01 -7.85
N ILE A 48 3.06 -0.49 -6.65
CA ILE A 48 3.80 -1.57 -6.01
C ILE A 48 2.80 -2.71 -5.79
N ILE A 49 3.16 -3.92 -6.23
CA ILE A 49 2.38 -5.14 -6.03
C ILE A 49 3.29 -6.17 -5.37
N ILE A 50 2.88 -6.68 -4.22
CA ILE A 50 3.58 -7.72 -3.47
C ILE A 50 2.68 -8.95 -3.44
N LEU A 51 3.25 -10.10 -3.79
CA LEU A 51 2.64 -11.41 -3.68
C LEU A 51 3.64 -12.33 -2.97
N SER A 52 3.24 -12.89 -1.84
CA SER A 52 4.08 -13.76 -1.02
C SER A 52 3.35 -15.06 -0.74
N ASN A 53 4.07 -16.18 -0.87
CA ASN A 53 3.64 -17.52 -0.43
C ASN A 53 4.12 -17.83 1.00
N LEU A 54 4.41 -16.80 1.78
CA LEU A 54 4.73 -16.88 3.20
C LEU A 54 3.75 -16.00 3.98
N GLU A 55 2.93 -16.62 4.82
CA GLU A 55 1.89 -15.95 5.62
C GLU A 55 2.44 -15.00 6.70
N GLN A 56 3.70 -15.18 7.10
CA GLN A 56 4.37 -14.36 8.11
C GLN A 56 5.25 -13.26 7.48
N THR A 57 4.88 -12.77 6.31
CA THR A 57 5.62 -11.70 5.64
C THR A 57 5.29 -10.37 6.30
N SER A 58 6.30 -9.58 6.68
CA SER A 58 6.05 -8.21 7.16
C SER A 58 5.70 -7.29 5.98
N ILE A 59 4.50 -7.43 5.44
CA ILE A 59 4.12 -6.82 4.17
C ILE A 59 4.06 -5.29 4.25
N HIS A 60 3.73 -4.75 5.44
CA HIS A 60 3.75 -3.33 5.71
C HIS A 60 5.18 -2.76 5.68
N ASP A 61 6.14 -3.43 6.33
CA ASP A 61 7.53 -2.97 6.33
C ASP A 61 8.13 -3.02 4.92
N ILE A 62 7.81 -4.07 4.14
CA ILE A 62 8.27 -4.20 2.75
C ILE A 62 7.68 -3.07 1.90
N ILE A 63 6.39 -2.79 2.02
CA ILE A 63 5.77 -1.78 1.16
C ILE A 63 6.22 -0.37 1.51
N ASP A 64 6.45 -0.09 2.79
CA ASP A 64 6.99 1.21 3.22
C ASP A 64 8.45 1.35 2.76
N SER A 65 9.28 0.33 2.91
CA SER A 65 10.66 0.33 2.39
C SER A 65 10.71 0.53 0.86
N LEU A 66 9.84 -0.16 0.11
CA LEU A 66 9.75 0.01 -1.34
C LEU A 66 9.21 1.39 -1.72
N THR A 67 8.31 1.95 -0.92
CA THR A 67 7.79 3.31 -1.11
C THR A 67 8.89 4.34 -0.91
N ASP A 68 9.70 4.18 0.13
CA ASP A 68 10.87 5.03 0.40
C ASP A 68 11.88 4.97 -0.76
N ILE A 69 12.20 3.76 -1.27
CA ILE A 69 13.07 3.60 -2.45
C ILE A 69 12.46 4.27 -3.69
N LEU A 70 11.17 4.06 -3.94
CA LEU A 70 10.47 4.57 -5.13
C LEU A 70 10.46 6.10 -5.19
N PHE A 71 10.42 6.77 -4.04
CA PHE A 71 10.35 8.23 -3.95
C PHE A 71 11.63 8.89 -3.44
N GLU A 72 12.72 8.12 -3.31
CA GLU A 72 14.01 8.57 -2.79
C GLU A 72 13.88 9.22 -1.40
N GLU A 73 12.97 8.69 -0.57
CA GLU A 73 12.72 9.13 0.79
C GLU A 73 13.58 8.29 1.75
N LYS A 74 14.15 8.93 2.78
CA LYS A 74 14.88 8.27 3.89
C LYS A 74 14.04 8.24 5.15
#